data_AF-A0A4Q3CI62-F1
#
_entry.id   AF-A0A4Q3CI62-F1
#
_cell.length_a   1.000
_cell.length_b   1.000
_cell.length_c   1.000
_cell.angle_alpha   90.00
_cell.angle_beta   90.00
_cell.angle_gamma   90.00
#
_symmetry.space_group_name_H-M   'P 1'
#
loop_
_entity.id
_entity.type
_entity.pdbx_description
1 polymer ?
#
loop_
_entity_poly.entity_id
_entity_poly.type
_entity_poly.pdbx_seq_one_letter_code
_entity_poly.pdbx_strand_id
1 'polypeptide(L)'
;MLKLQLPTDPTWVTNVVESNIEEILTDHAFCEQKAASNAITLIVQNPNLSDLVQEMIALAQEELDHFKRVHDLLIKRGYVLGRERKDNYVGELAKFIIKGGGRTVQLVDRLLFSAMIEARSCERFKVMSENIKDEELAAFYHELMVSEATH
;
A
#
# COMPACT_ATOMS: atom_id res chain seq x y z
N MET A 1 -16.72 1.37 7.34
CA MET A 1 -15.25 1.44 7.34
C MET A 1 -14.74 0.37 6.38
N LEU A 2 -14.33 0.78 5.17
CA LEU A 2 -13.69 0.04 4.05
C LEU A 2 -14.24 -1.33 3.60
N LYS A 3 -15.34 -1.84 4.18
CA LYS A 3 -16.05 -3.08 3.80
C LYS A 3 -15.20 -4.36 3.80
N LEU A 4 -14.02 -4.34 4.42
CA LEU A 4 -13.22 -5.55 4.68
C LEU A 4 -14.00 -6.51 5.57
N GLN A 5 -13.96 -7.80 5.24
CA GLN A 5 -14.76 -8.82 5.92
C GLN A 5 -14.10 -9.34 7.21
N LEU A 6 -12.79 -9.12 7.36
CA LEU A 6 -12.02 -9.58 8.52
C LEU A 6 -11.07 -8.46 8.98
N PRO A 7 -11.11 -8.06 10.27
CA PRO A 7 -10.14 -7.13 10.83
C PRO A 7 -8.77 -7.81 11.00
N THR A 8 -7.71 -7.01 11.02
CA THR A 8 -6.37 -7.46 11.42
C THR A 8 -6.39 -7.71 12.93
N ASP A 9 -5.86 -8.86 13.34
CA ASP A 9 -5.68 -9.19 14.75
C ASP A 9 -4.62 -8.25 15.37
N PRO A 10 -4.94 -7.45 16.39
CA PRO A 10 -3.97 -6.54 17.02
C PRO A 10 -2.70 -7.24 17.54
N THR A 11 -2.79 -8.53 17.88
CA THR A 11 -1.63 -9.31 18.31
C THR A 11 -0.60 -9.53 17.19
N TRP A 12 -0.96 -9.30 15.93
CA TRP A 12 -0.01 -9.26 14.81
C TRP A 12 1.08 -8.20 15.03
N VAL A 13 0.73 -7.06 15.64
CA VAL A 13 1.71 -5.99 15.90
C VAL A 13 2.75 -6.45 16.92
N THR A 14 2.30 -6.98 18.05
CA THR A 14 3.21 -7.41 19.12
C THR A 14 4.00 -8.67 18.76
N ASN A 15 3.40 -9.59 18.00
CA ASN A 15 4.00 -10.90 17.73
C ASN A 15 4.85 -10.93 16.46
N VAL A 16 4.62 -10.01 15.51
CA VAL A 16 5.30 -10.01 14.21
C VAL A 16 6.00 -8.67 13.97
N VAL A 17 5.26 -7.56 13.96
CA VAL A 17 5.80 -6.24 13.57
C VAL A 17 6.95 -5.80 14.45
N GLU A 18 6.75 -5.80 15.78
CA GLU A 18 7.76 -5.30 16.73
C GLU A 18 9.07 -6.09 16.68
N SER A 19 9.01 -7.38 16.33
CA SER A 19 10.17 -8.25 16.22
C SER A 19 10.96 -8.07 14.91
N ASN A 20 10.42 -7.33 13.94
CA ASN A 20 10.92 -7.34 12.57
C ASN A 20 10.75 -6.01 11.82
N ILE A 21 11.02 -4.89 12.50
CA ILE A 21 10.75 -3.53 11.98
C ILE A 21 11.47 -3.25 10.65
N GLU A 22 12.75 -3.63 10.50
CA GLU A 22 13.51 -3.42 9.26
C GLU A 22 12.79 -4.04 8.06
N GLU A 23 12.31 -5.26 8.24
CA GLU A 23 11.63 -6.03 7.21
C GLU A 23 10.26 -5.44 6.86
N ILE A 24 9.51 -5.00 7.88
CA ILE A 24 8.20 -4.34 7.68
C ILE A 24 8.37 -3.03 6.93
N LEU A 25 9.33 -2.19 7.31
CA LEU A 25 9.61 -0.92 6.61
C LEU A 25 10.10 -1.17 5.18
N THR A 26 10.92 -2.20 4.98
CA THR A 26 11.37 -2.59 3.64
C THR A 26 10.19 -3.01 2.75
N ASP A 27 9.33 -3.90 3.25
CA ASP A 27 8.16 -4.39 2.52
C ASP A 27 7.20 -3.24 2.20
N HIS A 28 6.93 -2.39 3.19
CA HIS A 28 6.11 -1.19 3.04
C HIS A 28 6.66 -0.24 1.98
N ALA A 29 7.97 0.06 2.00
CA ALA A 29 8.57 0.89 0.96
C ALA A 29 8.34 0.31 -0.44
N PHE A 30 8.45 -1.02 -0.62
CA PHE A 30 8.11 -1.63 -1.91
C PHE A 30 6.62 -1.53 -2.24
N CYS A 31 5.72 -1.61 -1.26
CA CYS A 31 4.29 -1.40 -1.49
C CYS A 31 4.01 0.00 -2.08
N GLU A 32 4.56 1.08 -1.50
CA GLU A 32 4.35 2.44 -2.01
C GLU A 32 4.93 2.61 -3.42
N GLN A 33 6.13 2.07 -3.65
CA GLN A 33 6.77 2.09 -4.96
C GLN A 33 5.92 1.35 -6.02
N LYS A 34 5.28 0.24 -5.63
CA LYS A 34 4.39 -0.54 -6.50
C LYS A 34 3.06 0.17 -6.74
N ALA A 35 2.50 0.86 -5.74
CA ALA A 35 1.30 1.68 -5.89
C ALA A 35 1.54 2.79 -6.93
N ALA A 36 2.64 3.54 -6.79
CA ALA A 36 3.06 4.54 -7.77
C ALA A 36 3.26 3.95 -9.18
N SER A 37 3.95 2.80 -9.28
CA SER A 37 4.18 2.12 -10.57
C SER A 37 2.88 1.62 -11.21
N ASN A 38 1.92 1.18 -10.40
CA ASN A 38 0.61 0.76 -10.87
C ASN A 38 -0.20 1.94 -11.41
N ALA A 39 -0.18 3.08 -10.72
CA ALA A 39 -0.82 4.31 -11.18
C ALA A 39 -0.25 4.76 -12.54
N ILE A 40 1.09 4.76 -12.70
CA ILE A 40 1.75 5.05 -13.99
C ILE A 40 1.31 4.05 -15.08
N THR A 41 1.20 2.78 -14.74
CA THR A 41 0.73 1.74 -15.68
C THR A 41 -0.71 2.02 -16.13
N LEU A 42 -1.59 2.42 -15.22
CA LEU A 42 -2.99 2.76 -15.53
C LEU A 42 -3.08 3.97 -16.48
N ILE A 43 -2.22 4.97 -16.32
CA ILE A 43 -2.12 6.11 -17.26
C ILE A 43 -1.78 5.63 -18.67
N VAL A 44 -0.72 4.83 -18.80
CA VAL A 44 -0.24 4.32 -20.10
C VAL A 44 -1.30 3.47 -20.79
N GLN A 45 -2.05 2.67 -20.03
CA GLN A 45 -3.08 1.77 -20.58
C GLN A 45 -4.38 2.49 -20.94
N ASN A 46 -4.67 3.65 -20.33
CA ASN A 46 -5.94 4.35 -20.46
C ASN A 46 -5.76 5.85 -20.81
N PRO A 47 -4.96 6.20 -21.84
CA PRO A 47 -4.57 7.60 -22.11
C PRO A 47 -5.74 8.50 -22.51
N ASN A 48 -6.87 7.92 -22.93
CA ASN A 48 -8.05 8.67 -23.37
C ASN A 48 -9.03 9.00 -22.23
N LEU A 49 -8.75 8.57 -21.00
CA LEU A 49 -9.59 8.83 -19.83
C LEU A 49 -8.95 9.93 -18.98
N SER A 50 -9.13 11.20 -19.37
CA SER A 50 -8.44 12.33 -18.76
C SER A 50 -8.65 12.48 -17.25
N ASP A 51 -9.83 12.14 -16.73
CA ASP A 51 -10.12 12.19 -15.30
C ASP A 51 -9.28 11.13 -14.56
N LEU A 52 -9.28 9.88 -15.05
CA LEU A 52 -8.43 8.81 -14.51
C LEU A 52 -6.94 9.20 -14.55
N VAL A 53 -6.49 9.80 -15.66
CA VAL A 53 -5.09 10.22 -15.80
C VAL A 53 -4.72 11.26 -14.73
N GLN A 54 -5.59 12.24 -14.47
CA GLN A 54 -5.33 13.26 -13.43
C GLN A 54 -5.25 12.63 -12.04
N GLU A 55 -6.19 11.76 -11.68
CA GLU A 55 -6.19 11.08 -10.38
C GLU A 55 -4.97 10.17 -10.21
N MET A 56 -4.59 9.42 -11.25
CA MET A 56 -3.41 8.55 -11.19
C MET A 56 -2.09 9.33 -11.14
N ILE A 57 -2.02 10.56 -11.67
CA ILE A 57 -0.84 11.43 -11.52
C ILE A 57 -0.71 11.86 -10.05
N ALA A 58 -1.81 12.34 -9.45
CA ALA A 58 -1.82 12.76 -8.05
C ALA A 58 -1.43 11.59 -7.13
N LEU A 59 -2.06 10.42 -7.32
CA LEU A 59 -1.74 9.20 -6.57
C LEU A 59 -0.27 8.81 -6.74
N ALA A 60 0.26 8.76 -7.97
CA ALA A 60 1.66 8.37 -8.19
C ALA A 60 2.66 9.31 -7.51
N GLN A 61 2.34 10.60 -7.40
CA GLN A 61 3.17 11.58 -6.70
C GLN A 61 3.13 11.36 -5.19
N GLU A 62 1.93 11.22 -4.62
CA GLU A 62 1.73 10.96 -3.18
C GLU A 62 2.42 9.66 -2.74
N GLU A 63 2.28 8.59 -3.52
CA GLU A 63 2.91 7.30 -3.21
C GLU A 63 4.44 7.34 -3.30
N LEU A 64 5.00 8.16 -4.20
CA LEU A 64 6.45 8.38 -4.23
C LEU A 64 6.93 9.21 -3.01
N ASP A 65 6.11 10.12 -2.52
CA ASP A 65 6.38 10.86 -1.28
C ASP A 65 6.29 9.93 -0.06
N HIS A 66 5.30 9.02 0.00
CA HIS A 66 5.22 7.95 1.00
C HIS A 66 6.45 7.06 0.96
N PHE A 67 6.83 6.55 -0.22
CA PHE A 67 8.03 5.75 -0.42
C PHE A 67 9.27 6.44 0.14
N LYS A 68 9.44 7.73 -0.18
CA LYS A 68 10.56 8.54 0.33
C LYS A 68 10.53 8.61 1.86
N ARG A 69 9.37 8.85 2.48
CA ARG A 69 9.25 8.93 3.95
C ARG A 69 9.62 7.61 4.62
N VAL A 70 9.16 6.47 4.10
CA VAL A 70 9.53 5.14 4.62
C VAL A 70 11.02 4.87 4.44
N HIS A 71 11.59 5.24 3.30
CA HIS A 71 13.02 5.09 3.02
C HIS A 71 13.89 5.96 3.95
N ASP A 72 13.47 7.19 4.23
CA ASP A 72 14.15 8.07 5.19
C ASP A 72 14.11 7.48 6.61
N LEU A 73 13.01 6.82 7.01
CA LEU A 73 12.93 6.08 8.28
C LEU A 73 13.89 4.88 8.32
N LEU A 74 14.00 4.12 7.23
CA LEU A 74 14.99 3.03 7.11
C LEU A 74 16.41 3.57 7.34
N ILE A 75 16.79 4.64 6.64
CA ILE A 75 18.12 5.27 6.79
C ILE A 75 18.33 5.78 8.21
N LYS A 76 17.33 6.47 8.79
CA LYS A 76 17.40 7.02 10.16
C LYS A 76 17.68 5.93 11.19
N ARG A 77 17.18 4.71 10.95
CA ARG A 77 17.36 3.54 11.82
C ARG A 77 18.60 2.71 11.50
N GLY A 78 19.42 3.14 10.55
CA GLY A 78 20.65 2.47 10.16
C GLY A 78 20.44 1.25 9.23
N TYR A 79 19.25 1.13 8.64
CA TYR A 79 18.91 0.08 7.68
C TYR A 79 19.17 0.53 6.24
N VAL A 80 19.06 -0.41 5.32
CA VAL A 80 19.06 -0.17 3.87
C VAL A 80 17.79 -0.75 3.27
N LEU A 81 17.34 -0.26 2.11
CA LEU A 81 16.12 -0.76 1.45
C LEU A 81 16.15 -2.26 1.15
N GLY A 82 17.35 -2.85 0.97
CA GLY A 82 17.46 -4.29 0.75
C GLY A 82 16.79 -4.75 -0.55
N ARG A 83 16.19 -5.94 -0.51
CA ARG A 83 15.53 -6.56 -1.67
C ARG A 83 14.05 -6.76 -1.40
N GLU A 84 13.26 -6.54 -2.44
CA GLU A 84 11.86 -6.91 -2.43
C GLU A 84 11.70 -8.41 -2.16
N ARG A 85 10.69 -8.75 -1.38
CA ARG A 85 10.26 -10.13 -1.19
C ARG A 85 8.90 -10.34 -1.82
N LYS A 86 8.64 -11.60 -2.18
CA LYS A 86 7.38 -11.96 -2.80
C LYS A 86 6.25 -11.80 -1.79
N ASP A 87 5.28 -10.96 -2.13
CA ASP A 87 4.04 -10.84 -1.39
C ASP A 87 3.07 -11.97 -1.77
N ASN A 88 2.87 -12.91 -0.84
CA ASN A 88 1.92 -14.00 -1.02
C ASN A 88 0.47 -13.51 -1.02
N TYR A 89 0.13 -12.48 -0.25
CA TYR A 89 -1.22 -11.94 -0.19
C TYR A 89 -1.63 -11.34 -1.54
N VAL A 90 -0.81 -10.45 -2.09
CA VAL A 90 -1.04 -9.87 -3.43
C VAL A 90 -1.04 -10.96 -4.50
N GLY A 91 -0.14 -11.94 -4.39
CA GLY A 91 -0.06 -13.07 -5.31
C GLY A 91 -1.31 -13.96 -5.34
N GLU A 92 -1.90 -14.25 -4.17
CA GLU A 92 -3.16 -14.99 -4.07
C GLU A 92 -4.34 -14.14 -4.53
N LEU A 93 -4.38 -12.87 -4.16
CA LEU A 93 -5.45 -11.95 -4.54
C LEU A 93 -5.50 -11.73 -6.06
N ALA A 94 -4.33 -11.64 -6.71
CA ALA A 94 -4.21 -11.46 -8.15
C ALA A 94 -4.80 -12.63 -8.97
N LYS A 95 -5.02 -13.81 -8.35
CA LYS A 95 -5.68 -14.94 -9.02
C LYS A 95 -7.16 -14.72 -9.26
N PHE A 96 -7.78 -13.80 -8.51
CA PHE A 96 -9.19 -13.44 -8.65
C PHE A 96 -9.42 -12.37 -9.72
N ILE A 97 -8.36 -11.77 -10.25
CA ILE A 97 -8.45 -10.80 -11.34
C ILE A 97 -9.03 -11.51 -12.58
N ILE A 98 -10.10 -10.95 -13.12
CA ILE A 98 -10.79 -11.43 -14.31
C ILE A 98 -9.84 -11.32 -15.51
N LYS A 99 -9.59 -12.46 -16.16
CA LYS A 99 -8.79 -12.53 -17.37
C LYS A 99 -9.70 -12.46 -18.61
N GLY A 100 -9.32 -11.65 -19.58
CA GLY A 100 -10.10 -11.46 -20.81
C GLY A 100 -11.20 -10.41 -20.67
N GLY A 101 -12.22 -10.47 -21.52
CA GLY A 101 -13.27 -9.44 -21.57
C GLY A 101 -12.83 -8.13 -22.23
N GLY A 102 -13.71 -7.13 -22.20
CA GLY A 102 -13.46 -5.81 -22.78
C GLY A 102 -12.54 -4.95 -21.92
N ARG A 103 -11.92 -3.92 -22.52
CA ARG A 103 -11.02 -2.98 -21.83
C ARG A 103 -11.61 -2.38 -20.55
N THR A 104 -12.88 -2.00 -20.57
CA THR A 104 -13.57 -1.44 -19.40
C THR A 104 -13.65 -2.42 -18.25
N VAL A 105 -13.93 -3.70 -18.51
CA VAL A 105 -14.02 -4.73 -17.47
C VAL A 105 -12.66 -4.92 -16.81
N GLN A 106 -11.59 -4.99 -17.60
CA GLN A 106 -10.22 -5.12 -17.09
C GLN A 106 -9.80 -3.91 -16.27
N LEU A 107 -10.15 -2.69 -16.70
CA LEU A 107 -9.88 -1.47 -15.94
C LEU A 107 -10.61 -1.49 -14.59
N VAL A 108 -11.92 -1.75 -14.59
CA VAL A 108 -12.72 -1.79 -13.35
C VAL A 108 -12.16 -2.83 -12.38
N ASP A 109 -11.84 -4.02 -12.86
CA ASP A 109 -11.31 -5.10 -12.03
C ASP A 109 -9.94 -4.75 -11.44
N ARG A 110 -9.08 -4.08 -12.22
CA ARG A 110 -7.80 -3.56 -11.74
C ARG A 110 -7.97 -2.48 -10.66
N LEU A 111 -8.91 -1.56 -10.83
CA LEU A 111 -9.21 -0.51 -9.84
C LEU A 111 -9.77 -1.11 -8.54
N LEU A 112 -10.67 -2.09 -8.63
CA LEU A 112 -11.20 -2.80 -7.47
C LEU A 112 -10.12 -3.59 -6.74
N PHE A 113 -9.21 -4.21 -7.48
CA PHE A 113 -8.04 -4.89 -6.92
C PHE A 113 -7.13 -3.92 -6.15
N SER A 114 -6.81 -2.76 -6.73
CA SER A 114 -6.05 -1.71 -6.03
C SER A 114 -6.77 -1.21 -4.78
N ALA A 115 -8.07 -0.90 -4.87
CA ALA A 115 -8.86 -0.46 -3.72
C ALA A 115 -8.89 -1.48 -2.57
N MET A 116 -8.84 -2.79 -2.85
CA MET A 116 -8.73 -3.81 -1.80
C MET A 116 -7.37 -3.80 -1.09
N ILE A 117 -6.29 -3.50 -1.83
CA ILE A 117 -4.95 -3.38 -1.26
C ILE A 117 -4.90 -2.15 -0.36
N GLU A 118 -5.31 -0.98 -0.85
CA GLU A 118 -5.30 0.26 -0.04
C GLU A 118 -6.20 0.14 1.18
N ALA A 119 -7.38 -0.48 1.02
CA ALA A 119 -8.26 -0.72 2.15
C ALA A 119 -7.59 -1.53 3.26
N ARG A 120 -6.79 -2.56 2.89
CA ARG A 120 -6.06 -3.39 3.85
C ARG A 120 -4.84 -2.65 4.43
N SER A 121 -4.13 -1.87 3.63
CA SER A 121 -3.03 -1.02 4.08
C SER A 121 -3.51 -0.03 5.14
N CYS A 122 -4.57 0.75 4.85
CA CYS A 122 -5.17 1.70 5.79
C CYS A 122 -5.59 1.01 7.11
N GLU A 123 -6.27 -0.13 7.02
CA GLU A 123 -6.71 -0.87 8.21
C GLU A 123 -5.52 -1.39 9.05
N ARG A 124 -4.45 -1.88 8.41
CA ARG A 124 -3.24 -2.30 9.12
C ARG A 124 -2.48 -1.13 9.71
N PHE A 125 -2.36 -0.01 9.01
CA PHE A 125 -1.71 1.20 9.53
C PHE A 125 -2.43 1.73 10.75
N LYS A 126 -3.77 1.69 10.76
CA LYS A 126 -4.55 1.97 11.97
C LYS A 126 -4.15 1.05 13.12
N VAL A 127 -4.19 -0.27 12.90
CA VAL A 127 -3.85 -1.25 13.94
C VAL A 127 -2.41 -1.08 14.43
N MET A 128 -1.45 -0.79 13.54
CA MET A 128 -0.07 -0.48 13.93
C MET A 128 -0.02 0.79 14.78
N SER A 129 -0.65 1.88 14.34
CA SER A 129 -0.64 3.16 15.07
C SER A 129 -1.22 3.06 16.47
N GLU A 130 -2.20 2.18 16.70
CA GLU A 130 -2.86 2.00 17.99
C GLU A 130 -2.12 1.02 18.93
N ASN A 131 -1.24 0.15 18.41
CA ASN A 131 -0.70 -0.97 19.17
C ASN A 131 0.84 -1.09 19.19
N ILE A 132 1.56 -0.38 18.33
CA ILE A 132 3.04 -0.42 18.30
C ILE A 132 3.60 0.41 19.46
N LYS A 133 4.60 -0.12 20.18
CA LYS A 133 5.23 0.62 21.30
C LYS A 133 6.16 1.75 20.85
N ASP A 134 6.62 1.69 19.61
CA ASP A 134 7.50 2.70 19.03
C ASP A 134 6.69 3.95 18.68
N GLU A 135 6.79 4.99 19.51
CA GLU A 135 5.98 6.21 19.39
C GLU A 135 6.19 6.94 18.06
N GLU A 136 7.41 6.89 17.49
CA GLU A 136 7.69 7.49 16.19
C GLU A 136 6.94 6.75 15.08
N LEU A 137 7.01 5.41 15.08
CA LEU A 137 6.28 4.60 14.12
C LEU A 137 4.76 4.70 14.32
N ALA A 138 4.29 4.80 15.57
CA ALA A 138 2.88 4.97 15.86
C ALA A 138 2.31 6.24 15.21
N ALA A 139 3.01 7.37 15.40
CA ALA A 139 2.64 8.65 14.77
C ALA A 139 2.73 8.57 13.24
N PHE A 140 3.82 7.98 12.72
CA PHE A 140 4.02 7.82 11.29
C PHE A 140 2.91 7.03 10.60
N TYR A 141 2.54 5.86 11.14
CA TYR A 141 1.47 5.04 10.58
C TYR A 141 0.08 5.66 10.78
N HIS A 142 -0.12 6.48 11.81
CA HIS A 142 -1.36 7.26 11.94
C HIS A 142 -1.50 8.27 10.79
N GLU A 143 -0.43 9.01 10.49
CA GLU A 143 -0.43 9.98 9.38
C GLU A 143 -0.69 9.31 8.03
N LEU A 144 -0.02 8.19 7.75
CA LEU A 144 -0.26 7.42 6.52
C LEU A 144 -1.68 6.84 6.45
N MET A 145 -2.21 6.33 7.56
CA MET A 145 -3.58 5.83 7.59
C MET A 145 -4.60 6.88 7.14
N VAL A 146 -4.36 8.16 7.44
CA VAL A 146 -5.23 9.26 7.03
C VAL A 146 -5.13 9.53 5.52
N SER A 147 -3.94 9.49 4.91
CA SER A 147 -3.80 9.61 3.45
C SER A 147 -4.38 8.40 2.72
N GLU A 148 -4.06 7.19 3.16
CA GLU A 148 -4.57 5.94 2.56
C GLU A 148 -6.10 5.83 2.59
N ALA A 149 -6.77 6.49 3.53
CA ALA A 149 -8.23 6.51 3.57
C ALA A 149 -8.87 7.30 2.40
N THR A 150 -8.06 8.10 1.68
CA THR A 150 -8.49 8.90 0.53
C THR A 150 -8.22 8.23 -0.82
N HIS A 151 -7.31 7.25 -0.85
CA HIS A 151 -6.99 6.40 -2.00
C HIS A 151 -8.12 5.38 -2.28
#